data_AF-A0A1Y1WAK5-F1
#
_entry.id   AF-A0A1Y1WAK5-F1
#
_cell.length_a   1.000
_cell.length_b   1.000
_cell.length_c   1.000
_cell.angle_alpha   90.00
_cell.angle_beta   90.00
_cell.angle_gamma   90.00
#
_symmetry.space_group_name_H-M   'P 1'
#
loop_
_entity.id
_entity.type
_entity.pdbx_description
1 polymer ?
#
loop_
_entity_poly.entity_id
_entity_poly.type
_entity_poly.pdbx_seq_one_letter_code
_entity_poly.pdbx_strand_id
1 'polypeptide(L)'
;MYNNKSLILIFITFFFTSIYGVYSQEIMSKEEVLKLKDKSNSFYCKDDICSKYHMENTIDIPNKEGNMINYIIDICSTIENDLGQCKTEKCTAYSQCLSNKCINNHCVFNEVTPVVFCKMINLITSKEMRCGKPFGESCKIDNDCTSNKCGNGFCEEERYKIDSDYEHNKIKYEPMSKEEVLKIDDQDGSITPEFYCKDNICYQKFDNEVDLQDKQGNKTSYIADTCNTASIESNYCYSKKCIFDSQCLSNKCINRHCTFNENIPLEHCAVVTYALPFFGQDKKMRCGKANGEICDSNNECTTKNCEHKICDYDSTGDSRMMTEAMGKALLGIVAFL
;
A
#
# COMPACT_ATOMS: atom_id res chain seq x y z
N MET A 1 -52.53 -27.46 -22.52
CA MET A 1 -52.43 -25.98 -22.43
C MET A 1 -51.95 -25.64 -21.03
N TYR A 2 -50.68 -25.25 -20.87
CA TYR A 2 -50.19 -24.77 -19.58
C TYR A 2 -50.84 -23.42 -19.27
N ASN A 3 -51.35 -23.25 -18.05
CA ASN A 3 -51.99 -22.01 -17.62
C ASN A 3 -50.90 -20.94 -17.45
N ASN A 4 -50.95 -19.86 -18.25
CA ASN A 4 -49.96 -18.77 -18.20
C ASN A 4 -49.77 -18.19 -16.78
N LYS A 5 -50.77 -18.31 -15.90
CA LYS A 5 -50.65 -17.91 -14.49
C LYS A 5 -49.65 -18.76 -13.68
N SER A 6 -49.50 -20.06 -13.99
CA SER A 6 -48.54 -20.93 -13.31
C SER A 6 -47.10 -20.67 -13.72
N LEU A 7 -46.85 -20.27 -14.98
CA LEU A 7 -45.51 -19.93 -15.46
C LEU A 7 -44.97 -18.65 -14.80
N ILE A 8 -45.82 -17.65 -14.58
CA ILE A 8 -45.45 -16.39 -13.91
C ILE A 8 -45.05 -16.64 -12.45
N LEU A 9 -45.78 -17.50 -11.73
CA LEU A 9 -45.49 -17.86 -10.34
C LEU A 9 -44.12 -18.55 -10.19
N ILE A 10 -43.79 -19.45 -11.12
CA ILE A 10 -42.49 -20.14 -11.15
C ILE A 10 -41.35 -19.14 -11.39
N PHE A 11 -41.51 -18.22 -12.35
CA PHE A 11 -40.51 -17.18 -12.62
C PHE A 11 -40.28 -16.25 -11.43
N ILE A 12 -41.34 -15.86 -10.72
CA ILE A 12 -41.22 -15.02 -9.52
C ILE A 12 -40.46 -15.78 -8.42
N THR A 13 -40.75 -17.05 -8.18
CA THR A 13 -40.00 -17.85 -7.19
C THR A 13 -38.53 -18.04 -7.57
N PHE A 14 -38.21 -18.27 -8.85
CA PHE A 14 -36.82 -18.39 -9.32
C PHE A 14 -36.06 -17.06 -9.24
N PHE A 15 -36.74 -15.94 -9.47
CA PHE A 15 -36.14 -14.61 -9.36
C PHE A 15 -35.86 -14.24 -7.90
N PHE A 16 -36.73 -14.62 -6.97
CA PHE A 16 -36.45 -14.44 -5.54
C PHE A 16 -35.35 -15.37 -5.03
N THR A 17 -35.30 -16.65 -5.44
CA THR A 17 -34.21 -17.54 -5.02
C THR A 17 -32.86 -17.15 -5.62
N SER A 18 -32.83 -16.61 -6.84
CA SER A 18 -31.57 -16.14 -7.45
C SER A 18 -31.09 -14.82 -6.87
N ILE A 19 -31.98 -13.88 -6.50
CA ILE A 19 -31.58 -12.62 -5.87
C ILE A 19 -31.18 -12.82 -4.41
N TYR A 20 -31.94 -13.60 -3.63
CA TYR A 20 -31.59 -13.87 -2.23
C TYR A 20 -30.41 -14.86 -2.08
N GLY A 21 -30.18 -15.73 -3.07
CA GLY A 21 -29.04 -16.66 -3.06
C GLY A 21 -27.68 -16.02 -3.37
N VAL A 22 -27.65 -14.80 -3.92
CA VAL A 22 -26.40 -14.14 -4.35
C VAL A 22 -25.74 -13.31 -3.25
N TYR A 23 -26.48 -12.97 -2.19
CA TYR A 23 -25.97 -12.24 -1.02
C TYR A 23 -26.16 -13.03 0.29
N SER A 24 -26.00 -14.35 0.27
CA SER A 24 -25.94 -15.09 1.52
C SER A 24 -24.60 -14.78 2.21
N GLN A 25 -24.69 -13.94 3.23
CA GLN A 25 -23.57 -13.70 4.12
C GLN A 25 -23.18 -15.02 4.79
N GLU A 26 -21.90 -15.37 4.71
CA GLU A 26 -21.37 -16.62 5.25
C GLU A 26 -21.19 -16.43 6.77
N ILE A 27 -22.24 -16.79 7.53
CA ILE A 27 -22.23 -16.82 8.99
C ILE A 27 -21.75 -18.19 9.45
N MET A 28 -20.75 -18.22 10.31
CA MET A 28 -20.18 -19.46 10.85
C MET A 28 -19.79 -19.28 12.31
N SER A 29 -19.60 -20.39 13.01
CA SER A 29 -18.94 -20.35 14.31
C SER A 29 -17.45 -20.03 14.18
N LYS A 30 -16.86 -19.47 15.23
CA LYS A 30 -15.41 -19.24 15.31
C LYS A 30 -14.60 -20.52 15.12
N GLU A 31 -15.09 -21.66 15.61
CA GLU A 31 -14.43 -22.96 15.45
C GLU A 31 -14.43 -23.42 13.99
N GLU A 32 -15.51 -23.17 13.24
CA GLU A 32 -15.58 -23.48 11.80
C GLU A 32 -14.66 -22.58 10.98
N VAL A 33 -14.60 -21.28 11.32
CA VAL A 33 -13.66 -20.34 10.68
C VAL A 33 -12.23 -20.85 10.80
N LEU A 34 -11.79 -21.26 11.99
CA LEU A 34 -10.43 -21.77 12.24
C LEU A 34 -10.08 -23.05 11.46
N LYS A 35 -11.07 -23.80 10.98
CA LYS A 35 -10.86 -25.03 10.17
C LYS A 35 -10.68 -24.75 8.68
N LEU A 36 -10.89 -23.53 8.21
CA LEU A 36 -10.74 -23.16 6.80
C LEU A 36 -9.26 -23.21 6.38
N LYS A 37 -8.98 -23.84 5.24
CA LYS A 37 -7.60 -24.04 4.74
C LYS A 37 -7.25 -23.30 3.45
N ASP A 38 -8.24 -22.79 2.71
CA ASP A 38 -8.01 -22.49 1.28
C ASP A 38 -8.75 -21.27 0.73
N LYS A 39 -9.18 -20.34 1.59
CA LYS A 39 -9.83 -19.11 1.14
C LYS A 39 -9.17 -17.89 1.75
N SER A 40 -8.87 -16.89 0.91
CA SER A 40 -8.42 -15.54 1.30
C SER A 40 -9.54 -14.71 1.94
N ASN A 41 -10.41 -15.34 2.71
CA ASN A 41 -11.51 -14.68 3.38
C ASN A 41 -11.03 -14.17 4.74
N SER A 42 -11.47 -12.98 5.10
CA SER A 42 -11.38 -12.48 6.46
C SER A 42 -12.76 -12.49 7.10
N PHE A 43 -12.82 -12.56 8.42
CA PHE A 43 -14.06 -12.61 9.19
C PHE A 43 -13.96 -11.70 10.40
N TYR A 44 -15.06 -11.05 10.76
CA TYR A 44 -15.20 -10.44 12.08
C TYR A 44 -16.12 -11.29 12.93
N CYS A 45 -15.77 -11.46 14.20
CA CYS A 45 -16.52 -12.27 15.14
C CYS A 45 -16.99 -11.43 16.32
N LYS A 46 -18.22 -11.69 16.75
CA LYS A 46 -18.80 -11.23 18.01
C LYS A 46 -19.21 -12.47 18.80
N ASP A 47 -18.65 -12.61 19.99
CA ASP A 47 -18.71 -13.86 20.75
C ASP A 47 -18.18 -15.03 19.88
N ASP A 48 -18.95 -16.11 19.72
CA ASP A 48 -18.57 -17.27 18.90
C ASP A 48 -19.15 -17.21 17.47
N ILE A 49 -19.85 -16.13 17.10
CA ILE A 49 -20.46 -15.98 15.78
C ILE A 49 -19.59 -15.08 14.92
N CYS A 50 -19.20 -15.56 13.76
CA CYS A 50 -18.37 -14.88 12.79
C CYS A 50 -19.13 -14.63 11.50
N SER A 51 -18.86 -13.50 10.87
CA SER A 51 -19.39 -13.15 9.56
C SER A 51 -18.25 -12.77 8.63
N LYS A 52 -18.39 -13.15 7.35
CA LYS A 52 -17.38 -12.90 6.33
C LYS A 52 -17.28 -11.41 6.01
N TYR A 53 -16.05 -10.91 5.94
CA TYR A 53 -15.72 -9.53 5.60
C TYR A 53 -15.66 -9.33 4.08
N HIS A 54 -16.30 -8.25 3.60
CA HIS A 54 -16.45 -7.92 2.17
C HIS A 54 -15.88 -6.54 1.78
N MET A 55 -14.88 -6.02 2.50
CA MET A 55 -14.26 -4.70 2.25
C MET A 55 -15.19 -3.49 2.47
N GLU A 56 -16.19 -3.64 3.34
CA GLU A 56 -17.09 -2.55 3.73
C GLU A 56 -16.71 -1.99 5.12
N ASN A 57 -17.30 -0.86 5.52
CA ASN A 57 -17.06 -0.30 6.87
C ASN A 57 -17.98 -0.91 7.94
N THR A 58 -18.90 -1.79 7.51
CA THR A 58 -19.88 -2.44 8.36
C THR A 58 -19.90 -3.96 8.14
N ILE A 59 -20.52 -4.68 9.08
CA ILE A 59 -20.75 -6.12 8.99
C ILE A 59 -22.04 -6.51 9.70
N ASP A 60 -22.87 -7.33 9.05
CA ASP A 60 -24.01 -7.92 9.75
C ASP A 60 -23.62 -9.19 10.51
N ILE A 61 -23.98 -9.25 11.80
CA ILE A 61 -23.83 -10.43 12.67
C ILE A 61 -25.14 -10.62 13.45
N PRO A 62 -25.72 -11.84 13.48
CA PRO A 62 -26.94 -12.08 14.24
C PRO A 62 -26.65 -11.96 15.74
N ASN A 63 -27.61 -11.38 16.47
CA ASN A 63 -27.58 -11.34 17.92
C ASN A 63 -28.07 -12.67 18.53
N LYS A 64 -28.14 -12.74 19.87
CA LYS A 64 -28.57 -13.95 20.59
C LYS A 64 -30.02 -14.37 20.28
N GLU A 65 -30.87 -13.43 19.85
CA GLU A 65 -32.24 -13.70 19.43
C GLU A 65 -32.35 -14.06 17.94
N GLY A 66 -31.23 -14.10 17.20
CA GLY A 66 -31.19 -14.39 15.76
C GLY A 66 -31.51 -13.19 14.86
N ASN A 67 -31.64 -11.98 15.41
CA ASN A 67 -31.84 -10.77 14.61
C ASN A 67 -30.51 -10.30 14.03
N MET A 68 -30.47 -10.05 12.72
CA MET A 68 -29.29 -9.48 12.06
C MET A 68 -29.08 -8.04 12.51
N ILE A 69 -27.88 -7.75 13.03
CA ILE A 69 -27.47 -6.40 13.42
C ILE A 69 -26.31 -5.98 12.53
N ASN A 70 -26.45 -4.82 11.88
CA ASN A 70 -25.38 -4.20 11.12
C ASN A 70 -24.46 -3.42 12.06
N TYR A 71 -23.22 -3.86 12.21
CA TYR A 71 -22.20 -3.24 13.07
C TYR A 71 -21.18 -2.46 12.25
N ILE A 72 -20.80 -1.28 12.71
CA ILE A 72 -19.61 -0.57 12.22
C ILE A 72 -18.37 -1.31 12.73
N ILE A 73 -17.47 -1.65 11.80
CA ILE A 73 -16.20 -2.35 12.05
C ILE A 73 -14.97 -1.47 11.82
N ASP A 74 -15.16 -0.29 11.24
CA ASP A 74 -14.13 0.72 11.12
C ASP A 74 -13.90 1.40 12.48
N ILE A 75 -12.84 1.00 13.18
CA ILE A 75 -12.60 1.31 14.58
C ILE A 75 -11.28 2.05 14.73
N CYS A 76 -11.31 3.18 15.44
CA CYS A 76 -10.12 3.96 15.75
C CYS A 76 -9.48 3.57 17.07
N SER A 77 -8.19 3.85 17.18
CA SER A 77 -7.56 3.93 18.50
C SER A 77 -8.14 5.12 19.29
N THR A 78 -8.11 5.02 20.61
CA THR A 78 -8.50 6.14 21.48
C THR A 78 -7.65 7.38 21.24
N ILE A 79 -6.37 7.20 20.94
CA ILE A 79 -5.42 8.29 20.66
C ILE A 79 -5.82 9.04 19.38
N GLU A 80 -6.10 8.34 18.29
CA GLU A 80 -6.54 8.99 17.03
C GLU A 80 -7.85 9.75 17.20
N ASN A 81 -8.78 9.18 17.96
CA ASN A 81 -10.04 9.84 18.28
C ASN A 81 -9.84 11.13 19.09
N ASP A 82 -8.99 11.09 20.12
CA ASP A 82 -8.70 12.27 20.96
C ASP A 82 -7.97 13.37 20.18
N LEU A 83 -7.18 12.99 19.17
CA LEU A 83 -6.52 13.90 18.25
C LEU A 83 -7.42 14.39 17.10
N GLY A 84 -8.67 13.91 17.00
CA GLY A 84 -9.59 14.25 15.90
C GLY A 84 -9.13 13.74 14.53
N GLN A 85 -8.31 12.68 14.50
CA GLN A 85 -7.76 12.08 13.27
C GLN A 85 -8.59 10.89 12.76
N CYS A 86 -9.59 10.48 13.54
CA CYS A 86 -10.47 9.38 13.18
C CYS A 86 -11.36 9.76 11.99
N LYS A 87 -11.27 8.99 10.88
CA LYS A 87 -12.05 9.20 9.65
C LYS A 87 -13.15 8.14 9.46
N THR A 88 -13.48 7.41 10.52
CA THR A 88 -14.39 6.27 10.44
C THR A 88 -15.84 6.70 10.25
N GLU A 89 -16.68 5.72 9.89
CA GLU A 89 -18.13 5.88 9.91
C GLU A 89 -18.64 6.34 11.28
N LYS A 90 -19.62 7.26 11.27
CA LYS A 90 -20.11 7.86 12.50
C LYS A 90 -21.10 6.96 13.22
N CYS A 91 -20.90 6.79 14.52
CA CYS A 91 -21.85 6.14 15.41
C CYS A 91 -22.63 7.17 16.24
N THR A 92 -23.87 6.85 16.58
CA THR A 92 -24.73 7.59 17.51
C THR A 92 -25.02 6.83 18.80
N ALA A 93 -24.74 5.52 18.82
CA ALA A 93 -24.93 4.66 19.98
C ALA A 93 -23.83 3.59 20.09
N TYR A 94 -23.54 3.14 21.31
CA TYR A 94 -22.56 2.07 21.57
C TYR A 94 -22.87 0.78 20.80
N SER A 95 -24.13 0.40 20.73
CA SER A 95 -24.58 -0.85 20.09
C SER A 95 -24.38 -0.90 18.58
N GLN A 96 -24.11 0.24 17.93
CA GLN A 96 -23.79 0.27 16.49
C GLN A 96 -22.36 -0.17 16.21
N CYS A 97 -21.45 -0.05 17.18
CA CYS A 97 -20.06 -0.46 17.01
C CYS A 97 -19.88 -1.93 17.34
N LEU A 98 -19.07 -2.65 16.56
CA LEU A 98 -18.71 -4.03 16.90
C LEU A 98 -18.01 -4.11 18.27
N SER A 99 -17.18 -3.10 18.59
CA SER A 99 -16.52 -2.92 19.89
C SER A 99 -17.46 -2.49 21.03
N ASN A 100 -18.76 -2.27 20.75
CA ASN A 100 -19.74 -1.75 21.69
C ASN A 100 -19.32 -0.43 22.37
N LYS A 101 -18.56 0.43 21.67
CA LYS A 101 -18.02 1.68 22.23
C LYS A 101 -17.89 2.76 21.15
N CYS A 102 -18.50 3.90 21.42
CA CYS A 102 -18.73 5.02 20.52
C CYS A 102 -18.37 6.31 21.26
N ILE A 103 -17.25 6.93 20.91
CA ILE A 103 -16.77 8.17 21.55
C ILE A 103 -16.65 9.23 20.46
N ASN A 104 -17.13 10.44 20.74
CA ASN A 104 -17.09 11.56 19.78
C ASN A 104 -17.68 11.23 18.40
N ASN A 105 -18.72 10.38 18.38
CA ASN A 105 -19.35 9.82 17.19
C ASN A 105 -18.48 8.85 16.37
N HIS A 106 -17.43 8.25 16.94
CA HIS A 106 -16.61 7.24 16.27
C HIS A 106 -16.52 5.96 17.09
N CYS A 107 -16.52 4.82 16.40
CA CYS A 107 -16.26 3.53 17.04
C CYS A 107 -14.79 3.45 17.47
N VAL A 108 -14.56 3.07 18.73
CA VAL A 108 -13.22 2.95 19.31
C VAL A 108 -13.03 1.59 19.97
N PHE A 109 -11.79 1.12 20.11
CA PHE A 109 -11.51 -0.16 20.77
C PHE A 109 -12.01 -0.19 22.22
N ASN A 110 -12.46 -1.38 22.63
CA ASN A 110 -13.02 -1.62 23.96
C ASN A 110 -12.41 -2.88 24.58
N GLU A 111 -11.66 -2.72 25.67
CA GLU A 111 -11.04 -3.82 26.40
C GLU A 111 -12.05 -4.81 27.00
N VAL A 112 -13.29 -4.36 27.26
CA VAL A 112 -14.34 -5.22 27.84
C VAL A 112 -14.98 -6.12 26.78
N THR A 113 -15.08 -5.62 25.55
CA THR A 113 -15.65 -6.33 24.40
C THR A 113 -14.70 -6.19 23.22
N PRO A 114 -13.56 -6.90 23.25
CA PRO A 114 -12.54 -6.80 22.22
C PRO A 114 -13.10 -7.28 20.88
N VAL A 115 -12.63 -6.66 19.80
CA VAL A 115 -13.01 -7.09 18.46
C VAL A 115 -12.15 -8.28 18.07
N VAL A 116 -12.78 -9.33 17.57
CA VAL A 116 -12.08 -10.50 17.06
C VAL A 116 -12.11 -10.46 15.55
N PHE A 117 -10.93 -10.38 14.95
CA PHE A 117 -10.73 -10.46 13.51
C PHE A 117 -10.01 -11.76 13.17
N CYS A 118 -10.55 -12.52 12.23
CA CYS A 118 -9.96 -13.74 11.73
C CYS A 118 -9.50 -13.56 10.29
N LYS A 119 -8.26 -13.90 9.98
CA LYS A 119 -7.76 -13.91 8.60
C LYS A 119 -6.77 -15.04 8.40
N MET A 120 -6.59 -15.42 7.15
CA MET A 120 -5.53 -16.33 6.75
C MET A 120 -4.19 -15.60 6.87
N ILE A 121 -3.28 -16.13 7.70
CA ILE A 121 -1.90 -15.65 7.78
C ILE A 121 -0.97 -16.60 7.04
N ASN A 122 0.10 -16.05 6.45
CA ASN A 122 1.10 -16.86 5.75
C ASN A 122 2.21 -17.26 6.74
N LEU A 123 2.34 -18.55 6.99
CA LEU A 123 3.50 -19.15 7.63
C LEU A 123 4.50 -19.59 6.55
N ILE A 124 5.74 -19.89 6.95
CA ILE A 124 6.84 -20.23 6.01
C ILE A 124 6.46 -21.38 5.06
N THR A 125 5.71 -22.37 5.55
CA THR A 125 5.40 -23.59 4.79
C THR A 125 3.90 -23.88 4.68
N SER A 126 3.05 -22.99 5.19
CA SER A 126 1.61 -23.22 5.27
C SER A 126 0.84 -21.92 5.43
N LYS A 127 -0.47 -21.97 5.22
CA LYS A 127 -1.38 -20.91 5.61
C LYS A 127 -2.26 -21.40 6.75
N GLU A 128 -2.51 -20.55 7.73
CA GLU A 128 -3.45 -20.89 8.81
C GLU A 128 -4.43 -19.75 9.04
N MET A 129 -5.69 -20.10 9.29
CA MET A 129 -6.68 -19.14 9.75
C MET A 129 -6.36 -18.82 11.20
N ARG A 130 -6.12 -17.54 11.48
CA ARG A 130 -5.85 -17.06 12.84
C ARG A 130 -6.88 -16.02 13.22
N CYS A 131 -7.36 -16.11 14.45
CA CYS A 131 -8.29 -15.16 15.05
C CYS A 131 -7.61 -14.46 16.22
N GLY A 132 -7.70 -13.14 16.28
CA GLY A 132 -7.14 -12.33 17.35
C GLY A 132 -7.68 -10.91 17.30
N LYS A 133 -7.00 -10.00 17.98
CA LYS A 133 -7.26 -8.57 17.91
C LYS A 133 -6.84 -8.00 16.54
N PRO A 134 -7.64 -7.10 15.95
CA PRO A 134 -7.31 -6.43 14.69
C PRO A 134 -6.13 -5.45 14.83
N PHE A 135 -5.65 -4.95 13.70
CA PHE A 135 -4.62 -3.90 13.65
C PHE A 135 -5.01 -2.68 14.49
N GLY A 136 -4.03 -2.10 15.18
CA GLY A 136 -4.21 -0.89 16.00
C GLY A 136 -4.83 -1.11 17.38
N GLU A 137 -5.36 -2.30 17.68
CA GLU A 137 -5.83 -2.62 19.02
C GLU A 137 -4.66 -2.88 19.98
N SER A 138 -4.83 -2.56 21.27
CA SER A 138 -3.86 -2.84 22.33
C SER A 138 -3.58 -4.34 22.48
N CYS A 139 -2.32 -4.71 22.69
CA CYS A 139 -1.89 -6.09 22.92
C CYS A 139 -0.79 -6.20 23.98
N LYS A 140 -0.65 -7.39 24.55
CA LYS A 140 0.41 -7.72 25.52
C LYS A 140 1.46 -8.64 24.94
N ILE A 141 1.03 -9.56 24.09
CA ILE A 141 1.89 -10.54 23.42
C ILE A 141 1.49 -10.67 21.95
N ASP A 142 2.42 -11.11 21.12
CA ASP A 142 2.19 -11.36 19.68
C ASP A 142 0.94 -12.20 19.44
N ASN A 143 0.70 -13.19 20.29
CA ASN A 143 -0.41 -14.11 20.13
C ASN A 143 -1.79 -13.49 20.31
N ASP A 144 -1.88 -12.30 20.94
CA ASP A 144 -3.15 -11.58 21.08
C ASP A 144 -3.66 -11.08 19.72
N CYS A 145 -2.76 -10.83 18.77
CA CYS A 145 -3.04 -10.20 17.49
C CYS A 145 -3.34 -11.21 16.39
N THR A 146 -4.24 -10.86 15.48
CA THR A 146 -4.52 -11.67 14.29
C THR A 146 -3.27 -11.83 13.40
N SER A 147 -2.43 -10.80 13.34
CA SER A 147 -1.15 -10.80 12.61
C SER A 147 -0.02 -11.58 13.30
N ASN A 148 -0.24 -12.07 14.52
CA ASN A 148 0.79 -12.62 15.39
C ASN A 148 1.96 -11.64 15.66
N LYS A 149 1.68 -10.34 15.75
CA LYS A 149 2.67 -9.28 16.00
C LYS A 149 2.12 -8.19 16.90
N CYS A 150 2.74 -8.03 18.06
CA CYS A 150 2.46 -7.00 19.03
C CYS A 150 3.66 -6.07 19.16
N GLY A 151 3.59 -4.90 18.53
CA GLY A 151 4.67 -3.90 18.53
C GLY A 151 4.27 -2.65 19.29
N ASN A 152 5.15 -2.18 20.18
CA ASN A 152 4.90 -1.01 21.02
C ASN A 152 3.56 -1.07 21.82
N GLY A 153 3.09 -2.29 22.14
CA GLY A 153 1.82 -2.50 22.85
C GLY A 153 0.57 -2.46 21.98
N PHE A 154 0.71 -2.43 20.65
CA PHE A 154 -0.40 -2.44 19.69
C PHE A 154 -0.21 -3.53 18.63
N CYS A 155 -1.32 -4.08 18.14
CA CYS A 155 -1.30 -5.06 17.07
C CYS A 155 -0.85 -4.39 15.78
N GLU A 156 0.24 -4.90 15.21
CA GLU A 156 0.78 -4.41 13.95
C GLU A 156 0.15 -5.14 12.76
N GLU A 157 0.17 -4.51 11.59
CA GLU A 157 -0.20 -5.22 10.36
C GLU A 157 0.76 -6.39 10.12
N GLU A 158 0.24 -7.44 9.51
CA GLU A 158 1.09 -8.47 8.95
C GLU A 158 1.86 -7.83 7.80
N ARG A 159 3.09 -7.39 8.06
CA ARG A 159 4.03 -7.15 6.97
C ARG A 159 4.13 -8.47 6.23
N TYR A 160 3.65 -8.51 4.99
CA TYR A 160 3.86 -9.64 4.09
C TYR A 160 5.32 -10.04 4.24
N LYS A 161 5.56 -11.24 4.80
CA LYS A 161 6.81 -11.92 4.51
C LYS A 161 6.66 -12.20 3.03
N ILE A 162 7.23 -11.33 2.20
CA ILE A 162 7.41 -11.59 0.78
C ILE A 162 8.00 -13.00 0.74
N ASP A 163 7.28 -13.94 0.12
CA ASP A 163 7.60 -15.36 0.13
C ASP A 163 9.10 -15.55 -0.08
N SER A 164 9.70 -16.44 0.71
CA SER A 164 11.11 -16.80 0.54
C SER A 164 11.39 -17.43 -0.84
N ASP A 165 10.37 -17.75 -1.64
CA ASP A 165 10.57 -18.14 -3.04
C ASP A 165 10.81 -16.93 -3.96
N TYR A 166 10.52 -15.71 -3.50
CA TYR A 166 11.08 -14.46 -4.05
C TYR A 166 12.52 -14.21 -3.57
N GLU A 167 13.17 -15.13 -2.82
CA GLU A 167 14.63 -15.10 -2.64
C GLU A 167 15.39 -15.48 -3.93
N HIS A 168 14.73 -16.02 -4.96
CA HIS A 168 15.37 -16.15 -6.28
C HIS A 168 15.55 -14.79 -6.99
N ASN A 169 14.83 -13.75 -6.55
CA ASN A 169 15.12 -12.35 -6.84
C ASN A 169 15.54 -11.62 -5.55
N LYS A 170 16.47 -12.23 -4.81
CA LYS A 170 17.43 -11.49 -3.99
C LYS A 170 18.30 -10.65 -4.93
N ILE A 171 17.70 -9.66 -5.59
CA ILE A 171 18.41 -8.44 -5.95
C ILE A 171 19.01 -8.00 -4.64
N LYS A 172 20.32 -8.13 -4.58
CA LYS A 172 21.11 -7.98 -3.38
C LYS A 172 20.64 -6.73 -2.63
N TYR A 173 20.25 -6.90 -1.36
CA TYR A 173 20.28 -5.81 -0.37
C TYR A 173 21.71 -5.27 -0.13
N GLU A 174 22.66 -5.70 -0.95
CA GLU A 174 24.01 -5.20 -0.94
C GLU A 174 23.99 -3.91 -1.75
N PRO A 175 24.67 -2.86 -1.26
CA PRO A 175 24.92 -1.68 -2.07
C PRO A 175 25.50 -2.08 -3.42
N MET A 176 24.97 -1.50 -4.50
CA MET A 176 25.49 -1.69 -5.85
C MET A 176 26.24 -0.45 -6.30
N SER A 177 27.19 -0.62 -7.20
CA SER A 177 27.76 0.53 -7.89
C SER A 177 26.72 1.15 -8.84
N LYS A 178 26.84 2.45 -9.09
CA LYS A 178 25.99 3.13 -10.08
C LYS A 178 26.07 2.48 -11.47
N GLU A 179 27.24 1.99 -11.86
CA GLU A 179 27.44 1.28 -13.12
C GLU A 179 26.68 -0.04 -13.19
N GLU A 180 26.52 -0.75 -12.08
CA GLU A 180 25.71 -1.96 -12.00
C GLU A 180 24.23 -1.63 -12.08
N VAL A 181 23.77 -0.60 -11.35
CA VAL A 181 22.38 -0.12 -11.43
C VAL A 181 21.98 0.21 -12.87
N LEU A 182 22.84 0.93 -13.60
CA LEU A 182 22.57 1.33 -14.99
C LEU A 182 22.51 0.16 -16.00
N LYS A 183 22.92 -1.05 -15.61
CA LYS A 183 22.84 -2.28 -16.42
C LYS A 183 21.59 -3.12 -16.12
N ILE A 184 20.75 -2.70 -15.15
CA ILE A 184 19.52 -3.41 -14.82
C ILE A 184 18.50 -3.16 -15.94
N ASP A 185 18.16 -4.24 -16.64
CA ASP A 185 17.10 -4.25 -17.65
C ASP A 185 15.79 -4.72 -17.00
N ASP A 186 14.70 -3.98 -17.20
CA ASP A 186 13.36 -4.38 -16.76
C ASP A 186 12.80 -5.47 -17.70
N GLN A 187 13.03 -6.74 -17.34
CA GLN A 187 12.59 -7.88 -18.15
C GLN A 187 11.17 -8.34 -17.85
N ASP A 188 10.57 -7.97 -16.71
CA ASP A 188 9.36 -8.66 -16.19
C ASP A 188 8.18 -7.74 -15.84
N GLY A 189 8.32 -6.43 -15.98
CA GLY A 189 7.20 -5.47 -16.04
C GLY A 189 6.28 -5.38 -14.81
N SER A 190 6.54 -6.13 -13.74
CA SER A 190 5.68 -6.14 -12.55
C SER A 190 6.10 -5.12 -11.49
N ILE A 191 7.40 -4.79 -11.39
CA ILE A 191 7.94 -3.80 -10.45
C ILE A 191 9.18 -3.15 -11.07
N THR A 192 9.13 -1.84 -11.32
CA THR A 192 10.31 -1.08 -11.76
C THR A 192 11.15 -0.74 -10.53
N PRO A 193 12.39 -1.26 -10.42
CA PRO A 193 13.22 -0.96 -9.27
C PRO A 193 13.66 0.50 -9.28
N GLU A 194 13.64 1.13 -8.11
CA GLU A 194 14.17 2.46 -7.86
C GLU A 194 15.38 2.36 -6.92
N PHE A 195 16.36 3.24 -7.12
CA PHE A 195 17.55 3.31 -6.30
C PHE A 195 17.84 4.76 -5.91
N TYR A 196 18.47 4.94 -4.76
CA TYR A 196 19.09 6.21 -4.38
C TYR A 196 20.59 5.99 -4.22
N CYS A 197 21.37 6.79 -4.92
CA CYS A 197 22.81 6.75 -4.93
C CYS A 197 23.38 7.93 -4.15
N LYS A 198 24.35 7.60 -3.30
CA LYS A 198 25.25 8.56 -2.67
C LYS A 198 26.65 8.25 -3.17
N ASP A 199 27.24 9.23 -3.84
CA ASP A 199 28.48 9.04 -4.61
C ASP A 199 28.31 7.92 -5.67
N ASN A 200 29.12 6.87 -5.60
CA ASN A 200 29.03 5.73 -6.53
C ASN A 200 28.29 4.52 -5.92
N ILE A 201 27.68 4.68 -4.74
CA ILE A 201 27.05 3.59 -3.99
C ILE A 201 25.55 3.80 -3.99
N CYS A 202 24.82 2.83 -4.52
CA CYS A 202 23.39 2.87 -4.71
C CYS A 202 22.67 1.84 -3.85
N TYR A 203 21.54 2.26 -3.30
CA TYR A 203 20.72 1.46 -2.42
C TYR A 203 19.31 1.39 -3.01
N GLN A 204 18.74 0.19 -3.02
CA GLN A 204 17.40 -0.02 -3.55
C GLN A 204 16.35 0.60 -2.62
N LYS A 205 15.40 1.30 -3.20
CA LYS A 205 14.22 1.85 -2.53
C LYS A 205 13.17 0.76 -2.39
N PHE A 206 12.63 0.63 -1.19
CA PHE A 206 11.49 -0.22 -0.89
C PHE A 206 10.38 0.64 -0.28
N ASP A 207 9.25 0.72 -0.99
CA ASP A 207 8.17 1.65 -0.63
C ASP A 207 8.71 3.09 -0.50
N ASN A 208 8.67 3.70 0.69
CA ASN A 208 9.14 5.06 0.95
C ASN A 208 10.54 5.11 1.59
N GLU A 209 11.21 3.97 1.75
CA GLU A 209 12.42 3.85 2.57
C GLU A 209 13.59 3.21 1.82
N VAL A 210 14.80 3.48 2.31
CA VAL A 210 16.06 2.89 1.85
C VAL A 210 16.87 2.46 3.07
N ASP A 211 17.38 1.23 3.03
CA ASP A 211 18.25 0.69 4.07
C ASP A 211 19.72 0.92 3.70
N LEU A 212 20.44 1.67 4.53
CA LEU A 212 21.88 1.83 4.40
C LEU A 212 22.59 0.93 5.41
N GLN A 213 23.64 0.26 4.95
CA GLN A 213 24.48 -0.57 5.79
C GLN A 213 25.78 0.17 6.14
N ASP A 214 26.12 0.23 7.43
CA ASP A 214 27.39 0.77 7.89
C ASP A 214 28.56 -0.22 7.64
N LYS A 215 29.79 0.20 7.96
CA LYS A 215 30.99 -0.62 7.77
C LYS A 215 30.99 -1.90 8.62
N GLN A 216 30.18 -1.96 9.66
CA GLN A 216 30.05 -3.08 10.59
C GLN A 216 28.91 -4.02 10.19
N GLY A 217 28.13 -3.67 9.16
CA GLY A 217 27.00 -4.46 8.69
C GLY A 217 25.67 -4.07 9.33
N ASN A 218 25.61 -3.05 10.19
CA ASN A 218 24.35 -2.61 10.79
C ASN A 218 23.52 -1.85 9.75
N LYS A 219 22.24 -2.21 9.65
CA LYS A 219 21.30 -1.55 8.76
C LYS A 219 20.56 -0.43 9.49
N THR A 220 20.45 0.72 8.84
CA THR A 220 19.60 1.83 9.27
C THR A 220 18.68 2.21 8.13
N SER A 221 17.38 2.24 8.40
CA SER A 221 16.35 2.65 7.43
C SER A 221 16.17 4.16 7.44
N TYR A 222 16.11 4.74 6.25
CA TYR A 222 15.89 6.17 6.04
C TYR A 222 14.67 6.38 5.15
N ILE A 223 13.91 7.44 5.42
CA ILE A 223 12.84 7.92 4.54
C ILE A 223 13.51 8.52 3.30
N ALA A 224 13.28 7.93 2.15
CA ALA A 224 13.89 8.34 0.89
C ALA A 224 13.04 9.34 0.11
N ASP A 225 11.71 9.23 0.24
CA ASP A 225 10.79 10.12 -0.44
C ASP A 225 10.84 11.52 0.14
N THR A 226 10.99 12.47 -0.76
CA THR A 226 11.22 13.87 -0.46
C THR A 226 10.18 14.72 -1.18
N CYS A 227 9.82 15.83 -0.56
CA CYS A 227 8.89 16.80 -1.12
C CYS A 227 9.57 18.15 -1.25
N ASN A 228 9.20 18.90 -2.29
CA ASN A 228 9.57 20.31 -2.39
C ASN A 228 8.82 21.13 -1.32
N THR A 229 9.39 22.28 -0.95
CA THR A 229 8.85 23.15 0.10
C THR A 229 7.42 23.62 -0.18
N ALA A 230 7.09 23.94 -1.44
CA ALA A 230 5.75 24.41 -1.80
C ALA A 230 4.68 23.32 -1.59
N SER A 231 4.98 22.06 -1.90
CA SER A 231 4.11 20.91 -1.64
C SER A 231 3.92 20.65 -0.14
N ILE A 232 4.96 20.88 0.65
CA ILE A 232 4.89 20.77 2.12
C ILE A 232 3.98 21.88 2.69
N GLU A 233 4.17 23.14 2.26
CA GLU A 233 3.39 24.29 2.72
C GLU A 233 1.90 24.18 2.34
N SER A 234 1.62 23.60 1.18
CA SER A 234 0.25 23.35 0.69
C SER A 234 -0.36 22.03 1.17
N ASN A 235 0.35 21.26 2.01
CA ASN A 235 -0.09 19.98 2.55
C ASN A 235 -0.45 18.93 1.48
N TYR A 236 0.26 18.94 0.35
CA TYR A 236 0.16 17.98 -0.76
C TYR A 236 1.34 17.00 -0.81
N CYS A 237 2.03 16.80 0.32
CA CYS A 237 3.13 15.85 0.44
C CYS A 237 2.64 14.53 1.05
N TYR A 238 2.73 13.43 0.31
CA TYR A 238 2.30 12.10 0.74
C TYR A 238 3.43 11.23 1.32
N SER A 239 4.63 11.77 1.47
CA SER A 239 5.76 11.02 2.01
C SER A 239 5.56 10.65 3.49
N LYS A 240 6.27 9.59 3.92
CA LYS A 240 6.34 9.19 5.32
C LYS A 240 6.79 10.36 6.20
N LYS A 241 6.16 10.51 7.36
CA LYS A 241 6.45 11.63 8.27
C LYS A 241 7.77 11.42 9.02
N CYS A 242 8.59 12.46 9.06
CA CYS A 242 9.81 12.53 9.85
C CYS A 242 9.58 13.33 11.14
N ILE A 243 10.39 13.05 12.16
CA ILE A 243 10.49 13.75 13.44
C ILE A 243 11.83 14.49 13.52
N PHE A 244 12.89 13.85 13.01
CA PHE A 244 14.25 14.39 13.01
C PHE A 244 14.85 14.34 11.61
N ASP A 245 15.77 15.27 11.33
CA ASP A 245 16.53 15.31 10.07
C ASP A 245 17.20 13.97 9.76
N SER A 246 17.76 13.31 10.78
CA SER A 246 18.47 12.04 10.64
C SER A 246 17.61 10.85 10.21
N GLN A 247 16.28 11.00 10.18
CA GLN A 247 15.39 9.97 9.63
C GLN A 247 15.24 10.09 8.11
N CYS A 248 15.58 11.24 7.53
CA CYS A 248 15.52 11.49 6.10
C CYS A 248 16.85 11.11 5.45
N LEU A 249 16.80 10.48 4.28
CA LEU A 249 18.01 10.18 3.50
C LEU A 249 18.76 11.46 3.11
N SER A 250 18.01 12.55 2.87
CA SER A 250 18.53 13.90 2.62
C SER A 250 19.05 14.61 3.87
N ASN A 251 18.89 14.01 5.06
CA ASN A 251 19.18 14.60 6.36
C ASN A 251 18.50 15.98 6.56
N LYS A 252 17.24 16.12 6.14
CA LYS A 252 16.48 17.37 6.26
C LYS A 252 14.97 17.11 6.34
N CYS A 253 14.39 17.47 7.48
CA CYS A 253 12.99 17.31 7.83
C CYS A 253 12.34 18.68 8.06
N ILE A 254 11.35 19.05 7.25
CA ILE A 254 10.60 20.31 7.38
C ILE A 254 9.11 20.00 7.50
N ASN A 255 8.45 20.56 8.51
CA ASN A 255 7.03 20.33 8.79
C ASN A 255 6.63 18.84 8.79
N ARG A 256 7.50 17.99 9.37
CA ARG A 256 7.36 16.53 9.42
C ARG A 256 7.47 15.81 8.07
N HIS A 257 8.01 16.44 7.03
CA HIS A 257 8.29 15.78 5.76
C HIS A 257 9.75 15.92 5.37
N CYS A 258 10.31 14.85 4.80
CA CYS A 258 11.65 14.91 4.25
C CYS A 258 11.66 15.82 3.01
N THR A 259 12.70 16.64 2.88
CA THR A 259 12.86 17.56 1.75
C THR A 259 14.29 17.53 1.24
N PHE A 260 14.51 18.05 0.04
CA PHE A 260 15.81 18.07 -0.61
C PHE A 260 16.83 18.91 0.17
N ASN A 261 18.07 18.42 0.18
CA ASN A 261 19.21 19.06 0.83
C ASN A 261 20.36 19.22 -0.16
N GLU A 262 20.57 20.43 -0.66
CA GLU A 262 21.62 20.74 -1.64
C GLU A 262 23.04 20.41 -1.14
N ASN A 263 23.25 20.35 0.18
CA ASN A 263 24.55 19.99 0.76
C ASN A 263 24.82 18.47 0.73
N ILE A 264 23.79 17.66 0.50
CA ILE A 264 23.87 16.21 0.42
C ILE A 264 23.16 15.79 -0.86
N PRO A 265 23.78 16.01 -2.04
CA PRO A 265 23.17 15.64 -3.30
C PRO A 265 22.96 14.12 -3.32
N LEU A 266 21.71 13.72 -3.55
CA LEU A 266 21.32 12.34 -3.77
C LEU A 266 20.95 12.20 -5.22
N GLU A 267 21.36 11.10 -5.83
CA GLU A 267 20.97 10.79 -7.20
C GLU A 267 19.94 9.67 -7.17
N HIS A 268 18.76 9.90 -7.74
CA HIS A 268 17.71 8.91 -7.89
C HIS A 268 17.90 8.18 -9.21
N CYS A 269 17.94 6.85 -9.16
CA CYS A 269 17.92 6.02 -10.37
C CYS A 269 16.59 5.29 -10.50
N ALA A 270 15.94 5.44 -11.64
CA ALA A 270 14.68 4.78 -11.95
C ALA A 270 14.62 4.35 -13.42
N VAL A 271 13.78 3.35 -13.69
CA VAL A 271 13.49 2.92 -15.06
C VAL A 271 12.62 3.97 -15.72
N VAL A 272 13.12 4.55 -16.80
CA VAL A 272 12.36 5.49 -17.63
C VAL A 272 11.89 4.79 -18.89
N THR A 273 10.61 4.97 -19.21
CA THR A 273 9.97 4.35 -20.37
C THR A 273 9.86 5.35 -21.51
N TYR A 274 10.41 5.02 -22.67
CA TYR A 274 10.32 5.78 -23.91
C TYR A 274 9.33 5.10 -24.85
N ALA A 275 8.26 5.80 -25.20
CA ALA A 275 7.36 5.35 -26.25
C ALA A 275 8.05 5.56 -27.61
N LEU A 276 8.40 4.47 -28.30
CA LEU A 276 8.91 4.56 -29.66
C LEU A 276 7.74 4.46 -30.64
N PRO A 277 7.64 5.37 -31.63
CA PRO A 277 6.63 5.23 -32.66
C PRO A 277 6.91 3.91 -33.41
N PHE A 278 5.92 3.00 -33.41
CA PHE A 278 5.88 1.72 -34.12
C PHE A 278 6.65 0.51 -33.53
N PHE A 279 7.52 0.65 -32.53
CA PHE A 279 8.39 -0.45 -32.04
C PHE A 279 8.22 -0.83 -30.57
N GLY A 280 7.16 -0.35 -29.90
CA GLY A 280 6.89 -0.66 -28.50
C GLY A 280 7.50 0.35 -27.53
N GLN A 281 7.75 -0.09 -26.29
CA GLN A 281 8.33 0.71 -25.22
C GLN A 281 9.79 0.32 -25.00
N ASP A 282 10.70 1.28 -25.00
CA ASP A 282 12.08 1.09 -24.57
C ASP A 282 12.21 1.52 -23.11
N LYS A 283 12.66 0.62 -22.24
CA LYS A 283 12.78 0.86 -20.81
C LYS A 283 14.25 0.86 -20.44
N LYS A 284 14.72 1.96 -19.84
CA LYS A 284 16.12 2.09 -19.45
C LYS A 284 16.28 2.72 -18.08
N MET A 285 17.12 2.11 -17.25
CA MET A 285 17.56 2.72 -16.00
C MET A 285 18.32 4.01 -16.27
N ARG A 286 17.91 5.11 -15.63
CA ARG A 286 18.59 6.39 -15.65
C ARG A 286 18.75 6.90 -14.24
N CYS A 287 19.78 7.71 -14.04
CA CYS A 287 20.07 8.35 -12.77
C CYS A 287 20.11 9.87 -12.97
N GLY A 288 19.61 10.61 -11.98
CA GLY A 288 19.57 12.06 -11.97
C GLY A 288 18.97 12.58 -10.67
N LYS A 289 18.56 13.84 -10.66
CA LYS A 289 17.79 14.46 -9.59
C LYS A 289 16.39 13.83 -9.51
N ALA A 290 15.93 13.62 -8.28
CA ALA A 290 14.61 13.07 -8.00
C ALA A 290 13.50 14.08 -8.33
N ASN A 291 12.26 13.58 -8.43
CA ASN A 291 11.10 14.43 -8.71
C ASN A 291 10.91 15.47 -7.60
N GLY A 292 10.69 16.73 -7.97
CA GLY A 292 10.55 17.85 -7.04
C GLY A 292 11.85 18.62 -6.77
N GLU A 293 13.00 18.13 -7.24
CA GLU A 293 14.28 18.85 -7.13
C GLU A 293 14.39 19.99 -8.13
N ILE A 294 15.12 21.05 -7.76
CA ILE A 294 15.42 22.17 -8.66
C ILE A 294 16.38 21.69 -9.76
N CYS A 295 16.09 22.01 -11.01
CA CYS A 295 16.91 21.66 -12.17
C CYS A 295 17.08 22.85 -13.12
N ASP A 296 18.21 22.88 -13.84
CA ASP A 296 18.45 23.88 -14.89
C ASP A 296 18.20 23.30 -16.29
N SER A 297 18.25 21.97 -16.42
CA SER A 297 18.05 21.29 -17.69
C SER A 297 17.39 19.92 -17.52
N ASN A 298 16.70 19.47 -18.57
CA ASN A 298 16.07 18.15 -18.61
C ASN A 298 17.04 17.02 -18.27
N ASN A 299 18.31 17.11 -18.69
CA ASN A 299 19.28 16.03 -18.47
C ASN A 299 19.72 15.87 -17.01
N GLU A 300 19.41 16.83 -16.13
CA GLU A 300 19.69 16.67 -14.70
C GLU A 300 18.68 15.76 -14.02
N CYS A 301 17.44 15.66 -14.53
CA CYS A 301 16.38 14.89 -13.91
C CYS A 301 16.41 13.43 -14.34
N THR A 302 16.09 12.52 -13.42
CA THR A 302 15.96 11.08 -13.71
C THR A 302 14.96 10.84 -14.83
N THR A 303 13.82 11.54 -14.80
CA THR A 303 12.73 11.48 -15.78
C THR A 303 13.06 12.14 -17.12
N LYS A 304 14.16 12.90 -17.20
CA LYS A 304 14.46 13.83 -18.29
C LYS A 304 13.43 14.94 -18.51
N ASN A 305 12.70 15.33 -17.47
CA ASN A 305 11.75 16.42 -17.55
C ASN A 305 12.06 17.47 -16.47
N CYS A 306 12.56 18.62 -16.89
CA CYS A 306 12.80 19.78 -16.04
C CYS A 306 11.79 20.88 -16.39
N GLU A 307 10.63 20.85 -15.75
CA GLU A 307 9.55 21.80 -16.00
C GLU A 307 9.49 22.85 -14.89
N HIS A 308 9.36 24.13 -15.27
CA HIS A 308 9.34 25.23 -14.29
C HIS A 308 10.56 25.22 -13.33
N LYS A 309 11.72 24.74 -13.80
CA LYS A 309 12.95 24.51 -13.02
C LYS A 309 12.82 23.46 -11.92
N ILE A 310 11.90 22.51 -12.06
CA ILE A 310 11.70 21.42 -11.13
C ILE A 310 11.65 20.10 -11.93
N CYS A 311 12.27 19.05 -11.40
CA CYS A 311 12.17 17.72 -11.99
C CYS A 311 10.75 17.19 -11.80
N ASP A 312 10.05 16.91 -12.90
CA ASP A 312 8.66 16.47 -12.86
C ASP A 312 8.53 14.99 -13.27
N TYR A 313 7.51 14.34 -12.70
CA TYR A 313 7.19 12.93 -12.94
C TYR A 313 6.41 12.71 -14.24
N ASP A 314 6.09 13.77 -14.99
CA ASP A 314 5.00 13.71 -15.95
C ASP A 314 5.13 12.53 -16.94
N SER A 315 4.17 11.61 -16.78
CA SER A 315 4.17 10.25 -17.35
C SER A 315 3.98 10.21 -18.86
N THR A 316 3.69 11.35 -19.47
CA THR A 316 3.63 11.50 -20.91
C THR A 316 4.97 12.02 -21.39
N GLY A 317 5.91 11.08 -21.60
CA GLY A 317 7.20 11.34 -22.21
C GLY A 317 7.09 12.41 -23.29
N ASP A 318 7.83 13.49 -23.08
CA ASP A 318 7.81 14.71 -23.87
C ASP A 318 7.68 14.40 -25.36
N SER A 319 6.52 14.76 -25.94
CA SER A 319 6.27 14.72 -27.39
C SER A 319 7.35 15.44 -28.21
N ARG A 320 8.18 16.29 -27.58
CA ARG A 320 9.33 16.95 -28.23
C ARG A 320 10.52 16.01 -28.46
N MET A 321 10.74 14.97 -27.65
CA MET A 321 11.76 13.94 -27.96
C MET A 321 11.39 13.12 -29.20
N MET A 322 10.09 12.90 -29.45
CA MET A 322 9.62 12.34 -30.73
C MET A 322 9.98 13.25 -31.90
N THR A 323 9.98 14.58 -31.71
CA THR A 323 10.29 15.53 -32.78
C THR A 323 11.76 15.45 -33.22
N GLU A 324 12.70 15.27 -32.29
CA GLU A 324 14.12 15.08 -32.63
C GLU A 324 14.42 13.71 -33.23
N ALA A 325 13.79 12.64 -32.72
CA ALA A 325 13.97 11.29 -33.24
C ALA A 325 13.36 11.14 -34.64
N MET A 326 12.16 11.68 -34.87
CA MET A 326 11.53 11.72 -36.20
C MET A 326 12.32 12.61 -37.17
N GLY A 327 12.90 13.73 -36.70
CA GLY A 327 13.77 14.58 -37.52
C GLY A 327 15.00 13.83 -38.05
N LYS A 328 15.67 13.02 -37.21
CA LYS A 328 16.82 12.21 -37.63
C LYS A 328 16.42 11.03 -38.53
N ALA A 329 15.28 10.39 -38.27
CA ALA A 329 14.77 9.31 -39.12
C ALA A 329 14.36 9.81 -40.52
N LEU A 330 13.69 10.96 -40.59
CA LEU A 330 13.31 11.60 -41.85
C LEU A 330 14.55 12.06 -42.64
N LEU A 331 15.57 12.62 -41.99
CA LEU A 331 16.83 12.99 -42.64
C LEU A 331 17.61 11.76 -43.14
N GLY A 332 17.56 10.64 -42.43
CA GLY A 332 18.16 9.38 -42.88
C GLY A 332 17.45 8.76 -44.09
N ILE A 333 16.12 8.82 -44.15
CA ILE A 333 15.33 8.32 -45.29
C ILE A 333 15.55 9.19 -46.54
N VAL A 334 15.68 10.51 -46.37
CA VAL A 334 15.97 11.44 -47.49
C VAL A 334 17.39 11.27 -48.03
N ALA A 335 18.34 10.73 -47.26
CA ALA A 335 19.69 10.44 -47.75
C ALA A 335 19.79 9.14 -48.57
N PHE A 336 18.76 8.30 -48.57
CA PHE A 336 18.70 7.02 -49.30
C PHE A 336 17.75 7.04 -50.51
N LEU A 337 17.04 8.15 -50.75
CA LEU A 337 16.28 8.43 -51.97
C LEU A 337 17.05 9.43 -52.82
#